data_AF-A0A2V9M878-F1
#
_entry.id   AF-A0A2V9M878-F1
#
_cell.length_a   1.000
_cell.length_b   1.000
_cell.length_c   1.000
_cell.angle_alpha   90.00
_cell.angle_beta   90.00
_cell.angle_gamma   90.00
#
_symmetry.space_group_name_H-M   'P 1'
#
loop_
_entity.id
_entity.type
_entity.pdbx_description
1 polymer ?
#
loop_
_entity_poly.entity_id
_entity_poly.type
_entity_poly.pdbx_seq_one_letter_code
_entity_poly.pdbx_strand_id
1 'polypeptide(L)'
;MSSNPNEVTHYGVTEVMGRVRLEMTGGTSQGSTITITYLGINITNTAATGITVTATGVLAGNVTLSQVVPTSGTGGQVILSITAGATFSGSANADTITVDGVRADVSAKSLSTDIQASLSSAPSTANTFTNVSVVRVATVNESLVILVSGVIDAICLTPSNPRLTITEGSAGVFVQYVTAASGSAPPPDARAKYGANNNIRVNIVLSPLPTGTTLTWPSPVAGTVPASGRLELISQSASGDSALYEFVTVNQGISDANVESFVIIPAVAIAPATAVPGSSTAQAQLYPPNPTGATSIPRFNHPLINVPADVLVTINKCTTNLLFPFLTNAVGVGFDSGMAIVNTSQDPYGTVPQTGTATLYFYGTAAPAAPVTTPSIAAGAHYAASLSTVAPGFQGYVIAICQFQYGHGFAFITGKYNSGSVYDVAEGYLALVIPDTAFNNGVRGADPIGHVGNGSGENLGN
;
A
#
# COMPACT_ATOMS: atom_id res chain seq x y z
N MET A 1 24.83 -31.27 18.80
CA MET A 1 24.31 -30.57 17.61
C MET A 1 24.31 -29.08 17.90
N SER A 2 24.67 -28.23 16.94
CA SER A 2 24.50 -26.79 17.05
C SER A 2 23.88 -26.25 15.76
N SER A 3 23.42 -25.01 15.81
CA SER A 3 22.85 -24.33 14.65
C SER A 3 23.28 -22.87 14.62
N ASN A 4 23.21 -22.29 13.44
CA ASN A 4 23.23 -20.84 13.25
C ASN A 4 21.85 -20.43 12.75
N PRO A 5 20.89 -20.09 13.64
CA PRO A 5 19.51 -19.81 13.27
C PRO A 5 19.42 -18.66 12.26
N ASN A 6 18.45 -18.74 11.35
CA ASN A 6 18.10 -17.63 10.47
C ASN A 6 16.83 -16.92 10.96
N GLU A 7 16.75 -15.62 10.72
CA GLU A 7 15.48 -14.92 10.76
C GLU A 7 14.69 -15.25 9.49
N VAL A 8 13.40 -15.56 9.64
CA VAL A 8 12.48 -15.86 8.52
C VAL A 8 11.22 -15.03 8.61
N THR A 9 10.65 -14.63 7.47
CA THR A 9 9.45 -13.77 7.47
C THR A 9 8.16 -14.57 7.57
N HIS A 10 7.21 -14.07 8.37
CA HIS A 10 5.82 -14.53 8.36
C HIS A 10 5.24 -14.51 6.93
N TYR A 11 4.38 -15.48 6.58
CA TYR A 11 3.90 -15.73 5.20
C TYR A 11 4.95 -16.25 4.20
N GLY A 12 6.21 -16.40 4.61
CA GLY A 12 7.26 -16.95 3.77
C GLY A 12 7.00 -18.42 3.42
N VAL A 13 6.95 -18.73 2.12
CA VAL A 13 6.71 -20.09 1.61
C VAL A 13 7.99 -20.84 1.22
N THR A 14 9.13 -20.15 1.12
CA THR A 14 10.42 -20.76 0.70
C THR A 14 11.62 -20.20 1.50
N GLU A 15 11.40 -19.93 2.79
CA GLU A 15 12.38 -19.29 3.68
C GLU A 15 13.57 -20.21 3.95
N VAL A 16 14.79 -19.68 3.98
CA VAL A 16 16.01 -20.47 4.23
C VAL A 16 16.20 -20.67 5.73
N MET A 17 16.23 -21.92 6.16
CA MET A 17 16.52 -22.31 7.55
C MET A 17 18.01 -22.15 7.86
N GLY A 18 18.29 -21.90 9.13
CA GLY A 18 19.65 -21.78 9.66
C GLY A 18 20.47 -23.05 9.47
N ARG A 19 21.79 -22.87 9.35
CA ARG A 19 22.73 -23.98 9.23
C ARG A 19 22.60 -24.92 10.42
N VAL A 20 22.55 -26.21 10.16
CA VAL A 20 22.71 -27.25 11.18
C VAL A 20 24.15 -27.76 11.14
N ARG A 21 24.81 -27.86 12.30
CA ARG A 21 26.16 -28.39 12.46
C ARG A 21 26.15 -29.58 13.42
N LEU A 22 26.77 -30.66 12.96
CA LEU A 22 27.09 -31.85 13.73
C LEU A 22 28.59 -31.89 13.93
N GLU A 23 29.01 -32.15 15.16
CA GLU A 23 30.42 -32.29 15.53
C GLU A 23 30.59 -33.65 16.20
N MET A 24 31.59 -34.40 15.75
CA MET A 24 31.88 -35.75 16.21
C MET A 24 33.04 -35.68 17.19
N THR A 25 32.77 -36.01 18.45
CA THR A 25 33.72 -35.83 19.55
C THR A 25 34.53 -37.10 19.87
N GLY A 26 34.26 -38.22 19.21
CA GLY A 26 35.03 -39.46 19.36
C GLY A 26 34.29 -40.70 18.84
N GLY A 27 35.01 -41.81 18.70
CA GLY A 27 34.47 -43.11 18.25
C GLY A 27 34.79 -43.44 16.79
N THR A 28 34.12 -44.45 16.25
CA THR A 28 34.21 -44.89 14.84
C THR A 28 32.84 -44.78 14.16
N SER A 29 32.83 -44.35 12.90
CA SER A 29 31.59 -44.28 12.12
C SER A 29 31.04 -45.69 11.91
N GLN A 30 29.73 -45.84 12.11
CA GLN A 30 28.98 -47.03 11.72
C GLN A 30 28.12 -46.72 10.50
N GLY A 31 27.95 -47.71 9.64
CA GLY A 31 27.06 -47.62 8.48
C GLY A 31 25.65 -47.31 8.95
N SER A 32 25.20 -46.09 8.74
CA SER A 32 23.94 -45.59 9.31
C SER A 32 23.37 -44.44 8.51
N THR A 33 22.12 -44.10 8.80
CA THR A 33 21.53 -42.84 8.37
C THR A 33 21.34 -41.91 9.56
N ILE A 34 21.56 -40.62 9.35
CA ILE A 34 21.16 -39.55 10.25
C ILE A 34 20.01 -38.78 9.62
N THR A 35 18.89 -38.68 10.33
CA THR A 35 17.73 -37.90 9.90
C THR A 35 17.68 -36.60 10.68
N ILE A 36 17.73 -35.47 9.97
CA ILE A 36 17.47 -34.13 10.50
C ILE A 36 16.00 -33.82 10.21
N THR A 37 15.17 -33.75 11.25
CA THR A 37 13.74 -33.44 11.11
C THR A 37 13.49 -31.98 11.46
N TYR A 38 12.95 -31.21 10.53
CA TYR A 38 12.50 -29.84 10.74
C TYR A 38 11.07 -29.88 11.27
N LEU A 39 10.93 -29.68 12.59
CA LEU A 39 9.72 -30.01 13.33
C LEU A 39 8.53 -29.13 12.94
N GLY A 40 7.43 -29.77 12.57
CA GLY A 40 6.15 -29.11 12.34
C GLY A 40 6.11 -28.15 11.15
N ILE A 41 7.10 -28.18 10.25
CA ILE A 41 7.13 -27.41 9.00
C ILE A 41 7.43 -28.33 7.82
N ASN A 42 6.98 -27.95 6.63
CA ASN A 42 7.30 -28.66 5.40
C ASN A 42 8.54 -28.04 4.74
N ILE A 43 9.46 -28.87 4.26
CA ILE A 43 10.60 -28.43 3.46
C ILE A 43 10.14 -28.24 2.01
N THR A 44 10.60 -27.19 1.34
CA THR A 44 10.24 -26.88 -0.05
C THR A 44 11.30 -27.27 -1.07
N ASN A 45 12.55 -27.54 -0.66
CA ASN A 45 13.55 -28.13 -1.55
C ASN A 45 13.17 -29.56 -1.95
N THR A 46 13.53 -29.93 -3.19
CA THR A 46 13.64 -31.33 -3.60
C THR A 46 15.11 -31.76 -3.57
N ALA A 47 15.37 -33.08 -3.49
CA ALA A 47 16.72 -33.64 -3.34
C ALA A 47 17.72 -33.29 -4.47
N ALA A 48 17.30 -32.57 -5.51
CA ALA A 48 18.13 -32.25 -6.68
C ALA A 48 18.80 -30.86 -6.63
N THR A 49 18.30 -29.88 -5.85
CA THR A 49 18.90 -28.51 -5.84
C THR A 49 18.67 -27.76 -4.52
N GLY A 50 19.70 -27.04 -4.07
CA GLY A 50 19.61 -26.01 -3.02
C GLY A 50 20.07 -26.42 -1.62
N ILE A 51 20.13 -27.71 -1.29
CA ILE A 51 20.72 -28.20 -0.03
C ILE A 51 22.18 -28.55 -0.25
N THR A 52 23.07 -27.99 0.57
CA THR A 52 24.50 -28.30 0.55
C THR A 52 24.86 -29.04 1.84
N VAL A 53 25.46 -30.22 1.67
CA VAL A 53 26.02 -31.00 2.78
C VAL A 53 27.54 -30.93 2.67
N THR A 54 28.19 -30.40 3.70
CA THR A 54 29.65 -30.32 3.77
C THR A 54 30.15 -31.17 4.92
N ALA A 55 31.11 -32.05 4.66
CA ALA A 55 31.76 -32.85 5.68
C ALA A 55 33.27 -32.55 5.71
N THR A 56 33.85 -32.47 6.91
CA THR A 56 35.27 -32.18 7.13
C THR A 56 35.98 -33.32 7.84
N GLY A 57 37.31 -33.30 7.82
CA GLY A 57 38.13 -34.30 8.53
C GLY A 57 37.94 -35.70 7.97
N VAL A 58 37.83 -36.70 8.83
CA VAL A 58 37.67 -38.11 8.43
C VAL A 58 36.30 -38.40 7.82
N LEU A 59 35.36 -37.46 7.92
CA LEU A 59 34.03 -37.57 7.32
C LEU A 59 33.97 -37.08 5.87
N ALA A 60 35.02 -36.41 5.38
CA ALA A 60 35.08 -35.96 3.99
C ALA A 60 35.00 -37.17 3.04
N GLY A 61 33.99 -37.19 2.16
CA GLY A 61 33.72 -38.31 1.25
C GLY A 61 32.99 -39.51 1.88
N ASN A 62 32.76 -39.51 3.20
CA ASN A 62 32.04 -40.56 3.93
C ASN A 62 30.59 -40.20 4.28
N VAL A 63 30.15 -39.00 3.90
CA VAL A 63 28.79 -38.49 4.14
C VAL A 63 28.18 -38.06 2.82
N THR A 64 26.98 -38.53 2.54
CA THR A 64 26.20 -38.12 1.36
C THR A 64 24.78 -37.75 1.74
N LEU A 65 24.19 -36.81 1.01
CA LEU A 65 22.75 -36.55 1.08
C LEU A 65 22.03 -37.74 0.45
N SER A 66 21.32 -38.51 1.27
CA SER A 66 20.63 -39.74 0.85
C SER A 66 19.24 -39.45 0.30
N GLN A 67 18.47 -38.65 1.05
CA GLN A 67 17.08 -38.35 0.71
C GLN A 67 16.66 -37.02 1.34
N VAL A 68 15.73 -36.33 0.68
CA VAL A 68 14.96 -35.22 1.24
C VAL A 68 13.50 -35.63 1.22
N VAL A 69 12.82 -35.55 2.36
CA VAL A 69 11.38 -35.83 2.50
C VAL A 69 10.70 -34.49 2.80
N PRO A 70 10.09 -33.83 1.80
CA PRO A 70 9.49 -32.51 1.95
C PRO A 70 8.42 -32.46 3.05
N THR A 71 7.62 -33.52 3.15
CA THR A 71 6.47 -33.61 4.05
C THR A 71 6.47 -34.97 4.77
N SER A 72 6.38 -34.96 6.09
CA SER A 72 6.11 -36.16 6.89
C SER A 72 5.15 -35.83 8.02
N GLY A 73 4.66 -36.83 8.76
CA GLY A 73 3.77 -36.62 9.91
C GLY A 73 4.39 -35.75 11.04
N THR A 74 5.71 -35.58 11.06
CA THR A 74 6.44 -34.78 12.06
C THR A 74 7.12 -33.53 11.49
N GLY A 75 7.03 -33.30 10.18
CA GLY A 75 7.69 -32.21 9.44
C GLY A 75 8.64 -32.69 8.34
N GLY A 76 9.29 -31.79 7.63
CA GLY A 76 10.21 -32.12 6.55
C GLY A 76 11.52 -32.71 7.08
N GLN A 77 12.13 -33.63 6.33
CA GLN A 77 13.33 -34.35 6.76
C GLN A 77 14.45 -34.28 5.73
N VAL A 78 15.68 -34.16 6.21
CA VAL A 78 16.92 -34.31 5.44
C VAL A 78 17.66 -35.53 5.98
N ILE A 79 17.89 -36.52 5.13
CA ILE A 79 18.47 -37.81 5.52
C ILE A 79 19.87 -37.91 4.92
N LEU A 80 20.85 -38.12 5.78
CA LEU A 80 22.26 -38.27 5.44
C LEU A 80 22.65 -39.75 5.58
N SER A 81 23.42 -40.28 4.64
CA SER A 81 24.05 -41.59 4.76
C SER A 81 25.50 -41.42 5.22
N ILE A 82 25.92 -42.25 6.18
CA ILE A 82 27.29 -42.29 6.69
C ILE A 82 27.88 -43.67 6.43
N THR A 83 29.06 -43.71 5.82
CA THR A 83 29.82 -44.94 5.60
C THR A 83 30.53 -45.39 6.88
N ALA A 84 30.59 -46.70 7.11
CA ALA A 84 31.29 -47.29 8.25
C ALA A 84 32.82 -47.19 8.15
N GLY A 85 33.50 -47.17 9.29
CA GLY A 85 34.94 -47.45 9.40
C GLY A 85 35.87 -46.22 9.50
N ALA A 86 35.34 -45.00 9.52
CA ALA A 86 36.13 -43.80 9.78
C ALA A 86 36.33 -43.61 11.30
N THR A 87 37.58 -43.43 11.75
CA THR A 87 37.88 -43.17 13.16
C THR A 87 37.94 -41.67 13.40
N PHE A 88 37.09 -41.15 14.28
CA PHE A 88 37.05 -39.72 14.59
C PHE A 88 38.29 -39.29 15.36
N SER A 89 38.82 -38.13 15.02
CA SER A 89 40.03 -37.52 15.56
C SER A 89 39.92 -37.16 17.05
N GLY A 90 38.70 -37.14 17.61
CA GLY A 90 38.43 -36.74 19.00
C GLY A 90 38.76 -35.27 19.30
N SER A 91 39.17 -34.50 18.28
CA SER A 91 39.55 -33.10 18.39
C SER A 91 38.36 -32.21 18.07
N ALA A 92 38.16 -31.17 18.86
CA ALA A 92 37.07 -30.22 18.64
C ALA A 92 37.16 -29.61 17.23
N ASN A 93 36.02 -29.50 16.54
CA ASN A 93 35.85 -28.96 15.20
C ASN A 93 36.59 -29.68 14.06
N ALA A 94 37.26 -30.80 14.31
CA ALA A 94 38.00 -31.52 13.27
C ALA A 94 37.07 -32.31 12.33
N ASP A 95 36.14 -33.07 12.91
CA ASP A 95 35.21 -33.94 12.18
C ASP A 95 33.79 -33.40 12.29
N THR A 96 33.34 -32.70 11.26
CA THR A 96 32.04 -32.03 11.28
C THR A 96 31.23 -32.27 10.03
N ILE A 97 29.91 -32.21 10.17
CA ILE A 97 28.94 -32.19 9.08
C ILE A 97 28.14 -30.89 9.20
N THR A 98 28.01 -30.13 8.12
CA THR A 98 27.07 -29.02 8.04
C THR A 98 26.02 -29.28 6.98
N VAL A 99 24.80 -28.89 7.28
CA VAL A 99 23.68 -28.88 6.34
C VAL A 99 23.20 -27.45 6.21
N ASP A 100 23.30 -26.94 4.99
CA ASP A 100 22.98 -25.57 4.61
C ASP A 100 21.94 -25.56 3.48
N GLY A 101 21.17 -24.48 3.37
CA GLY A 101 20.28 -24.24 2.21
C GLY A 101 18.93 -24.96 2.26
N VAL A 102 18.56 -25.55 3.39
CA VAL A 102 17.20 -26.08 3.60
C VAL A 102 16.21 -24.93 3.59
N ARG A 103 15.14 -25.04 2.82
CA ARG A 103 14.06 -24.09 2.68
C ARG A 103 12.77 -24.69 3.19
N ALA A 104 11.94 -23.89 3.85
CA ALA A 104 10.67 -24.34 4.38
C ALA A 104 9.54 -23.33 4.16
N ASP A 105 8.32 -23.84 4.23
CA ASP A 105 7.11 -23.05 4.30
C ASP A 105 6.79 -22.75 5.77
N VAL A 106 6.84 -21.47 6.14
CA VAL A 106 6.51 -20.96 7.48
C VAL A 106 5.22 -20.12 7.47
N SER A 107 4.48 -20.12 6.36
CA SER A 107 3.30 -19.26 6.18
C SER A 107 2.16 -19.52 7.18
N ALA A 108 2.10 -20.74 7.73
CA ALA A 108 1.12 -21.13 8.75
C ALA A 108 1.59 -20.91 10.20
N LYS A 109 2.75 -20.28 10.42
CA LYS A 109 3.35 -20.09 11.74
C LYS A 109 3.09 -18.70 12.29
N SER A 110 2.80 -18.60 13.58
CA SER A 110 2.62 -17.33 14.28
C SER A 110 3.96 -16.60 14.46
N LEU A 111 3.89 -15.27 14.61
CA LEU A 111 5.04 -14.43 14.95
C LEU A 111 5.75 -14.92 16.21
N SER A 112 7.08 -14.72 16.28
CA SER A 112 7.98 -15.17 17.33
C SER A 112 8.06 -16.70 17.54
N THR A 113 7.51 -17.50 16.62
CA THR A 113 7.64 -18.97 16.70
C THR A 113 9.05 -19.39 16.33
N ASP A 114 9.67 -20.22 17.18
CA ASP A 114 10.91 -20.90 16.83
C ASP A 114 10.65 -22.16 16.01
N ILE A 115 11.34 -22.25 14.89
CA ILE A 115 11.45 -23.49 14.12
C ILE A 115 12.64 -24.27 14.67
N GLN A 116 12.40 -25.55 14.94
CA GLN A 116 13.38 -26.43 15.55
C GLN A 116 13.74 -27.58 14.60
N ALA A 117 15.00 -27.99 14.61
CA ALA A 117 15.47 -29.19 13.95
C ALA A 117 15.89 -30.23 15.00
N SER A 118 15.48 -31.47 14.80
CA SER A 118 15.86 -32.59 15.66
C SER A 118 16.65 -33.66 14.91
N LEU A 119 17.33 -34.53 15.67
CA LEU A 119 18.13 -35.63 15.12
C LEU A 119 17.59 -36.99 15.54
N SER A 120 17.66 -37.92 14.60
CA SER A 120 17.57 -39.36 14.87
C SER A 120 18.56 -40.12 13.98
N SER A 121 18.81 -41.39 14.30
CA SER A 121 19.63 -42.26 13.44
C SER A 121 19.00 -43.64 13.27
N ALA A 122 19.35 -44.31 12.18
CA ALA A 122 19.00 -45.71 11.92
C ALA A 122 20.26 -46.52 11.55
N PRO A 123 20.54 -47.64 12.26
CA PRO A 123 19.88 -48.07 13.49
C PRO A 123 20.09 -47.05 14.62
N SER A 124 19.15 -46.95 15.57
CA SER A 124 19.17 -45.94 16.64
C SER A 124 20.36 -46.06 17.58
N THR A 125 21.07 -47.19 17.54
CA THR A 125 22.29 -47.48 18.30
C THR A 125 23.58 -47.10 17.55
N ALA A 126 23.50 -46.74 16.27
CA ALA A 126 24.70 -46.41 15.48
C ALA A 126 25.33 -45.07 15.91
N ASN A 127 24.51 -44.13 16.40
CA ASN A 127 24.96 -42.80 16.79
C ASN A 127 24.40 -42.44 18.16
N THR A 128 25.27 -41.97 19.06
CA THR A 128 24.87 -41.40 20.35
C THR A 128 24.96 -39.89 20.28
N PHE A 129 23.86 -39.18 20.52
CA PHE A 129 23.82 -37.72 20.47
C PHE A 129 23.96 -37.14 21.89
N THR A 130 25.04 -36.39 22.14
CA THR A 130 25.29 -35.69 23.41
C THR A 130 24.82 -34.23 23.32
N ASN A 131 24.01 -33.80 24.29
CA ASN A 131 23.33 -32.50 24.40
C ASN A 131 22.32 -32.16 23.27
N VAL A 132 21.13 -31.75 23.72
CA VAL A 132 19.95 -31.26 22.97
C VAL A 132 19.75 -31.92 21.60
N SER A 133 18.89 -32.93 21.56
CA SER A 133 18.38 -33.56 20.33
C SER A 133 17.57 -32.62 19.45
N VAL A 134 17.45 -31.34 19.83
CA VAL A 134 16.66 -30.29 19.20
C VAL A 134 17.43 -28.97 19.25
N VAL A 135 17.59 -28.31 18.11
CA VAL A 135 18.20 -26.98 18.00
C VAL A 135 17.28 -26.02 17.25
N ARG A 136 17.31 -24.73 17.59
CA ARG A 136 16.58 -23.71 16.84
C ARG A 136 17.25 -23.50 15.47
N VAL A 137 16.50 -23.50 14.39
CA VAL A 137 17.02 -23.23 13.04
C VAL A 137 16.43 -21.98 12.44
N ALA A 138 15.27 -21.51 12.90
CA ALA A 138 14.76 -20.21 12.52
C ALA A 138 13.84 -19.60 13.59
N THR A 139 13.64 -18.29 13.52
CA THR A 139 12.58 -17.57 14.27
C THR A 139 11.71 -16.81 13.27
N VAL A 140 10.38 -16.97 13.40
CA VAL A 140 9.40 -16.31 12.53
C VAL A 140 9.20 -14.87 12.97
N ASN A 141 9.58 -13.91 12.15
CA ASN A 141 9.44 -12.49 12.43
C ASN A 141 8.32 -11.83 11.63
N GLU A 142 8.06 -10.58 11.98
CA GLU A 142 7.17 -9.72 11.24
C GLU A 142 7.65 -9.58 9.78
N SER A 143 6.68 -9.32 8.91
CA SER A 143 6.92 -9.02 7.50
C SER A 143 7.23 -7.54 7.30
N LEU A 144 7.38 -7.12 6.04
CA LEU A 144 7.37 -5.71 5.68
C LEU A 144 6.12 -5.02 6.25
N VAL A 145 6.31 -3.94 7.01
CA VAL A 145 5.21 -3.15 7.58
C VAL A 145 5.05 -1.88 6.76
N ILE A 146 3.81 -1.53 6.46
CA ILE A 146 3.45 -0.31 5.74
C ILE A 146 2.44 0.45 6.59
N LEU A 147 2.75 1.71 6.88
CA LEU A 147 1.80 2.65 7.48
C LEU A 147 1.50 3.79 6.51
N VAL A 148 0.23 4.07 6.29
CA VAL A 148 -0.21 5.12 5.38
C VAL A 148 -0.87 6.25 6.18
N SER A 149 -0.40 7.47 5.94
CA SER A 149 -1.08 8.69 6.33
C SER A 149 -1.57 9.35 5.05
N GLY A 150 -2.79 9.01 4.66
CA GLY A 150 -3.41 9.51 3.44
C GLY A 150 -3.83 10.98 3.51
N VAL A 151 -4.16 11.53 2.35
CA VAL A 151 -4.69 12.90 2.20
C VAL A 151 -6.00 12.91 1.43
N ILE A 152 -6.78 13.97 1.66
CA ILE A 152 -7.98 14.27 0.89
C ILE A 152 -7.71 15.61 0.20
N ASP A 153 -7.59 15.59 -1.12
CA ASP A 153 -7.36 16.77 -1.94
C ASP A 153 -8.59 17.07 -2.80
N ALA A 154 -8.79 18.34 -3.10
CA ALA A 154 -9.81 18.81 -4.02
C ALA A 154 -9.16 19.33 -5.30
N ILE A 155 -9.78 19.06 -6.46
CA ILE A 155 -9.22 19.38 -7.79
C ILE A 155 -8.86 20.88 -7.96
N CYS A 156 -9.54 21.77 -7.26
CA CYS A 156 -9.38 23.22 -7.34
C CYS A 156 -8.43 23.80 -6.27
N LEU A 157 -7.88 22.97 -5.40
CA LEU A 157 -6.94 23.38 -4.37
C LEU A 157 -5.53 22.90 -4.71
N THR A 158 -4.53 23.55 -4.12
CA THR A 158 -3.18 23.00 -4.13
C THR A 158 -3.21 21.69 -3.35
N PRO A 159 -2.79 20.56 -3.97
CA PRO A 159 -2.81 19.27 -3.30
C PRO A 159 -1.79 19.23 -2.16
N SER A 160 -2.08 18.39 -1.18
CA SER A 160 -1.18 18.04 -0.09
C SER A 160 -0.49 16.71 -0.38
N ASN A 161 0.69 16.48 0.21
CA ASN A 161 1.44 15.26 -0.04
C ASN A 161 1.14 14.22 1.05
N PRO A 162 0.74 12.99 0.69
CA PRO A 162 0.55 11.93 1.66
C PRO A 162 1.89 11.38 2.15
N ARG A 163 1.84 10.57 3.20
CA ARG A 163 3.04 9.93 3.76
C ARG A 163 2.83 8.42 3.79
N LEU A 164 3.86 7.70 3.37
CA LEU A 164 3.92 6.25 3.44
C LEU A 164 5.18 5.86 4.20
N THR A 165 5.05 5.11 5.28
CA THR A 165 6.17 4.62 6.08
C THR A 165 6.37 3.15 5.80
N ILE A 166 7.57 2.77 5.36
CA ILE A 166 7.96 1.38 5.15
C ILE A 166 8.95 1.01 6.24
N THR A 167 8.67 -0.07 6.95
CA THR A 167 9.56 -0.59 8.00
C THR A 167 9.87 -2.04 7.70
N GLU A 168 11.15 -2.42 7.76
CA GLU A 168 11.51 -3.83 7.65
C GLU A 168 10.98 -4.60 8.89
N GLY A 169 10.60 -5.87 8.70
CA GLY A 169 9.97 -6.64 9.80
C GLY A 169 10.94 -7.10 10.89
N SER A 170 12.24 -7.14 10.60
CA SER A 170 13.30 -7.43 11.56
C SER A 170 14.62 -6.87 11.06
N ALA A 171 15.56 -6.59 11.97
CA ALA A 171 16.87 -6.06 11.61
C ALA A 171 17.62 -7.00 10.65
N GLY A 172 18.28 -6.43 9.65
CA GLY A 172 19.07 -7.17 8.66
C GLY A 172 18.24 -7.90 7.59
N VAL A 173 16.98 -7.49 7.41
CA VAL A 173 16.15 -7.87 6.25
C VAL A 173 16.62 -7.08 5.04
N PHE A 174 16.85 -5.78 5.20
CA PHE A 174 17.32 -4.86 4.16
C PHE A 174 18.84 -4.97 3.99
N VAL A 175 19.27 -5.39 2.80
CA VAL A 175 20.68 -5.67 2.52
C VAL A 175 21.07 -5.18 1.13
N GLN A 176 22.28 -4.62 1.04
CA GLN A 176 22.96 -4.29 -0.20
C GLN A 176 24.15 -5.24 -0.43
N TYR A 177 24.11 -6.00 -1.52
CA TYR A 177 25.12 -7.02 -1.89
C TYR A 177 25.93 -6.67 -3.14
N VAL A 178 25.33 -5.90 -4.05
CA VAL A 178 25.89 -5.54 -5.34
C VAL A 178 25.85 -4.04 -5.51
N THR A 179 26.58 -3.55 -6.52
CA THR A 179 26.48 -2.15 -6.92
C THR A 179 25.01 -1.83 -7.20
N ALA A 180 24.48 -0.83 -6.50
CA ALA A 180 23.10 -0.39 -6.67
C ALA A 180 22.87 0.14 -8.08
N ALA A 181 21.61 0.20 -8.51
CA ALA A 181 21.20 0.77 -9.79
C ALA A 181 21.65 2.24 -9.95
N SER A 182 21.79 2.97 -8.84
CA SER A 182 22.35 4.33 -8.81
C SER A 182 23.86 4.42 -9.03
N GLY A 183 24.57 3.28 -9.05
CA GLY A 183 26.02 3.21 -9.07
C GLY A 183 26.67 3.15 -7.68
N SER A 184 25.91 3.15 -6.58
CA SER A 184 26.46 3.01 -5.23
C SER A 184 27.15 1.66 -5.04
N ALA A 185 28.45 1.66 -4.74
CA ALA A 185 29.22 0.43 -4.53
C ALA A 185 28.71 -0.38 -3.32
N PRO A 186 28.94 -1.71 -3.28
CA PRO A 186 28.64 -2.52 -2.11
C PRO A 186 29.31 -1.96 -0.84
N PRO A 187 28.63 -2.01 0.32
CA PRO A 187 29.19 -1.51 1.57
C PRO A 187 30.40 -2.35 2.04
N PRO A 188 31.32 -1.78 2.85
CA PRO A 188 32.53 -2.47 3.33
C PRO A 188 32.27 -3.78 4.08
N ASP A 189 31.12 -3.88 4.76
CA ASP A 189 30.69 -5.03 5.56
C ASP A 189 29.66 -5.90 4.83
N ALA A 190 29.80 -6.05 3.50
CA ALA A 190 28.85 -6.80 2.69
C ALA A 190 28.65 -8.24 3.19
N ARG A 191 27.39 -8.62 3.40
CA ARG A 191 27.03 -9.98 3.83
C ARG A 191 27.20 -11.02 2.73
N ALA A 192 27.34 -12.28 3.14
CA ALA A 192 27.16 -13.41 2.24
C ALA A 192 25.74 -13.39 1.64
N LYS A 193 25.63 -13.74 0.35
CA LYS A 193 24.40 -13.54 -0.42
C LYS A 193 23.25 -14.51 -0.09
N TYR A 194 23.52 -15.60 0.63
CA TYR A 194 22.54 -16.64 1.04
C TYR A 194 21.51 -17.03 -0.05
N GLY A 195 21.93 -17.08 -1.32
CA GLY A 195 21.08 -17.44 -2.47
C GLY A 195 20.33 -16.28 -3.13
N ALA A 196 20.36 -15.07 -2.57
CA ALA A 196 19.96 -13.85 -3.28
C ALA A 196 21.05 -13.45 -4.28
N ASN A 197 20.68 -12.78 -5.36
CA ASN A 197 21.63 -12.31 -6.38
C ASN A 197 21.49 -10.82 -6.70
N ASN A 198 20.64 -10.11 -5.95
CA ASN A 198 20.39 -8.68 -6.10
C ASN A 198 20.20 -8.00 -4.74
N ASN A 199 20.26 -6.68 -4.72
CA ASN A 199 19.92 -5.88 -3.53
C ASN A 199 18.43 -6.01 -3.20
N ILE A 200 18.06 -5.71 -1.96
CA ILE A 200 16.65 -5.66 -1.58
C ILE A 200 15.96 -4.52 -2.33
N ARG A 201 14.81 -4.84 -2.92
CA ARG A 201 13.97 -3.89 -3.62
C ARG A 201 12.57 -3.91 -3.05
N VAL A 202 11.93 -2.76 -3.06
CA VAL A 202 10.55 -2.58 -2.59
C VAL A 202 9.74 -2.02 -3.75
N ASN A 203 8.70 -2.73 -4.15
CA ASN A 203 7.75 -2.29 -5.16
C ASN A 203 6.50 -1.76 -4.46
N ILE A 204 6.16 -0.51 -4.71
CA ILE A 204 4.95 0.17 -4.23
C ILE A 204 3.99 0.27 -5.41
N VAL A 205 2.74 -0.13 -5.21
CA VAL A 205 1.68 -0.09 -6.22
C VAL A 205 0.46 0.62 -5.66
N LEU A 206 -0.11 1.49 -6.46
CA LEU A 206 -1.36 2.19 -6.20
C LEU A 206 -2.46 1.61 -7.09
N SER A 207 -3.64 1.35 -6.53
CA SER A 207 -4.76 0.84 -7.31
C SER A 207 -6.13 1.29 -6.79
N PRO A 208 -7.00 1.83 -7.67
CA PRO A 208 -6.65 2.55 -8.91
C PRO A 208 -5.99 3.90 -8.56
N LEU A 209 -5.31 4.55 -9.50
CA LEU A 209 -4.96 5.97 -9.37
C LEU A 209 -6.00 6.81 -10.12
N PRO A 210 -6.66 7.80 -9.50
CA PRO A 210 -7.67 8.61 -10.17
C PRO A 210 -7.13 9.31 -11.42
N THR A 211 -7.88 9.27 -12.52
CA THR A 211 -7.52 9.94 -13.77
C THR A 211 -7.19 11.41 -13.51
N GLY A 212 -6.15 11.93 -14.17
CA GLY A 212 -5.68 13.30 -14.00
C GLY A 212 -4.89 13.53 -12.70
N THR A 213 -4.63 12.49 -11.91
CA THR A 213 -3.72 12.57 -10.75
C THR A 213 -2.39 11.91 -11.09
N THR A 214 -1.29 12.53 -10.67
CA THR A 214 0.05 11.98 -10.80
C THR A 214 0.79 12.05 -9.47
N LEU A 215 1.63 11.06 -9.20
CA LEU A 215 2.55 11.06 -8.06
C LEU A 215 3.99 11.06 -8.55
N THR A 216 4.79 11.95 -7.97
CA THR A 216 6.24 11.96 -8.16
C THR A 216 6.90 11.41 -6.90
N TRP A 217 7.60 10.28 -7.04
CA TRP A 217 8.22 9.60 -5.92
C TRP A 217 9.60 10.20 -5.60
N PRO A 218 9.92 10.46 -4.32
CA PRO A 218 11.20 11.07 -3.95
C PRO A 218 12.37 10.11 -4.16
N SER A 219 13.54 10.65 -4.49
CA SER A 219 14.79 9.89 -4.55
C SER A 219 15.98 10.79 -4.19
N PRO A 220 16.85 10.41 -3.24
CA PRO A 220 16.73 9.28 -2.32
C PRO A 220 15.77 9.54 -1.14
N VAL A 221 15.38 8.49 -0.44
CA VAL A 221 14.66 8.56 0.85
C VAL A 221 15.56 8.03 1.97
N ALA A 222 15.95 8.88 2.91
CA ALA A 222 16.80 8.50 4.03
C ALA A 222 16.04 7.63 5.06
N GLY A 223 16.75 6.68 5.67
CA GLY A 223 16.26 5.93 6.83
C GLY A 223 16.14 6.80 8.08
N THR A 224 15.25 6.41 8.99
CA THR A 224 14.96 7.13 10.24
C THR A 224 15.82 6.70 11.44
N VAL A 225 16.54 5.58 11.34
CA VAL A 225 17.48 5.01 12.34
C VAL A 225 18.90 5.05 11.73
N PRO A 226 19.98 5.23 12.53
CA PRO A 226 21.03 6.21 12.22
C PRO A 226 21.53 6.17 10.77
N ALA A 227 20.96 7.07 9.95
CA ALA A 227 21.33 7.62 8.63
C ALA A 227 22.21 6.80 7.65
N SER A 228 22.30 5.49 7.80
CA SER A 228 23.20 4.66 7.00
C SER A 228 22.49 4.07 5.80
N GLY A 229 21.25 3.63 6.00
CA GLY A 229 20.34 3.15 4.96
C GLY A 229 19.57 4.26 4.26
N ARG A 230 19.34 4.09 2.96
CA ARG A 230 18.41 4.88 2.16
C ARG A 230 17.72 4.01 1.11
N LEU A 231 16.54 4.43 0.68
CA LEU A 231 15.89 3.91 -0.51
C LEU A 231 16.20 4.83 -1.70
N GLU A 232 16.59 4.23 -2.81
CA GLU A 232 16.81 4.93 -4.08
C GLU A 232 15.78 4.48 -5.10
N LEU A 233 15.12 5.44 -5.76
CA LEU A 233 14.13 5.14 -6.77
C LEU A 233 14.83 4.60 -8.02
N ILE A 234 14.50 3.36 -8.41
CA ILE A 234 14.98 2.74 -9.65
C ILE A 234 14.11 3.20 -10.83
N SER A 235 12.80 3.10 -10.65
CA SER A 235 11.83 3.40 -11.70
C SER A 235 10.47 3.70 -11.10
N GLN A 236 9.67 4.51 -11.81
CA GLN A 236 8.25 4.66 -11.55
C GLN A 236 7.48 4.65 -12.88
N SER A 237 6.19 4.38 -12.82
CA SER A 237 5.29 4.58 -13.96
C SER A 237 5.12 6.07 -14.28
N ALA A 238 4.61 6.38 -15.48
CA ALA A 238 4.40 7.75 -15.93
C ALA A 238 3.42 8.53 -15.04
N SER A 239 2.40 7.86 -14.50
CA SER A 239 1.42 8.43 -13.57
C SER A 239 1.86 8.33 -12.10
N GLY A 240 2.89 7.53 -11.79
CA GLY A 240 3.33 7.27 -10.42
C GLY A 240 2.46 6.28 -9.65
N ASP A 241 1.59 5.52 -10.32
CA ASP A 241 0.84 4.42 -9.73
C ASP A 241 1.70 3.19 -9.39
N SER A 242 2.97 3.18 -9.79
CA SER A 242 3.94 2.17 -9.40
C SER A 242 5.32 2.79 -9.21
N ALA A 243 6.03 2.39 -8.16
CA ALA A 243 7.39 2.83 -7.85
C ALA A 243 8.23 1.68 -7.31
N LEU A 244 9.42 1.49 -7.88
CA LEU A 244 10.39 0.49 -7.48
C LEU A 244 11.58 1.17 -6.84
N TYR A 245 11.81 0.89 -5.56
CA TYR A 245 12.96 1.34 -4.80
C TYR A 245 13.99 0.22 -4.62
N GLU A 246 15.25 0.59 -4.47
CA GLU A 246 16.35 -0.26 -4.02
C GLU A 246 16.93 0.24 -2.71
N PHE A 247 17.24 -0.67 -1.80
CA PHE A 247 17.94 -0.34 -0.57
C PHE A 247 19.44 -0.18 -0.83
N VAL A 248 20.00 0.90 -0.29
CA VAL A 248 21.42 1.21 -0.34
C VAL A 248 21.88 1.64 1.04
N THR A 249 23.05 1.18 1.46
CA THR A 249 23.64 1.54 2.74
C THR A 249 25.12 1.85 2.60
N VAL A 250 25.61 2.78 3.42
CA VAL A 250 27.05 3.04 3.53
C VAL A 250 27.75 2.03 4.46
N ASN A 251 26.98 1.35 5.32
CA ASN A 251 27.50 0.34 6.24
C ASN A 251 26.43 -0.73 6.54
N GLN A 252 26.66 -1.96 6.05
CA GLN A 252 25.71 -3.06 6.25
C GLN A 252 25.65 -3.53 7.72
N GLY A 253 26.75 -3.48 8.47
CA GLY A 253 26.75 -3.87 9.88
C GLY A 253 25.86 -2.98 10.76
N ILE A 254 25.77 -1.68 10.46
CA ILE A 254 24.85 -0.76 11.14
C ILE A 254 23.39 -1.07 10.76
N SER A 255 23.11 -1.28 9.48
CA SER A 255 21.77 -1.65 9.02
C SER A 255 21.32 -3.02 9.55
N ASP A 256 22.24 -3.98 9.74
CA ASP A 256 21.92 -5.27 10.34
C ASP A 256 21.63 -5.21 11.85
N ALA A 257 22.12 -4.17 12.54
CA ALA A 257 21.96 -4.00 13.98
C ALA A 257 20.66 -3.25 14.36
N ASN A 258 19.98 -2.66 13.38
CA ASN A 258 18.82 -1.81 13.61
C ASN A 258 17.68 -2.20 12.67
N VAL A 259 16.44 -1.89 13.07
CA VAL A 259 15.30 -2.00 12.17
C VAL A 259 15.23 -0.73 11.31
N GLU A 260 15.40 -0.89 10.00
CA GLU A 260 15.31 0.18 9.02
C GLU A 260 13.86 0.61 8.77
N SER A 261 13.63 1.92 8.73
CA SER A 261 12.33 2.52 8.45
C SER A 261 12.45 3.81 7.64
N PHE A 262 11.60 3.96 6.61
CA PHE A 262 11.67 5.01 5.60
C PHE A 262 10.33 5.73 5.49
N VAL A 263 10.36 7.06 5.66
CA VAL A 263 9.18 7.90 5.45
C VAL A 263 9.24 8.47 4.03
N ILE A 264 8.37 7.96 3.17
CA ILE A 264 8.26 8.34 1.76
C ILE A 264 7.12 9.35 1.62
N ILE A 265 7.41 10.50 1.02
CA ILE A 265 6.46 11.60 0.81
C ILE A 265 6.40 11.89 -0.70
N PRO A 266 5.54 11.20 -1.47
CA PRO A 266 5.38 11.50 -2.88
C PRO A 266 4.71 12.86 -3.08
N ALA A 267 5.16 13.61 -4.10
CA ALA A 267 4.51 14.85 -4.50
C ALA A 267 3.27 14.54 -5.34
N VAL A 268 2.11 15.05 -4.92
CA VAL A 268 0.86 14.91 -5.66
C VAL A 268 0.70 16.09 -6.62
N ALA A 269 0.34 15.79 -7.86
CA ALA A 269 -0.09 16.80 -8.82
C ALA A 269 -1.42 16.36 -9.47
N ILE A 270 -2.37 17.29 -9.51
CA ILE A 270 -3.70 17.10 -10.07
C ILE A 270 -3.81 17.99 -11.31
N ALA A 271 -4.19 17.42 -12.45
CA ALA A 271 -4.46 18.12 -13.70
C ALA A 271 -5.95 18.47 -13.79
N PRO A 272 -6.36 19.72 -13.48
CA PRO A 272 -7.77 20.02 -13.22
C PRO A 272 -8.70 19.80 -14.41
N ALA A 273 -8.18 19.89 -15.65
CA ALA A 273 -8.94 19.71 -16.88
C ALA A 273 -9.36 18.24 -17.14
N THR A 274 -8.63 17.28 -16.57
CA THR A 274 -8.85 15.84 -16.81
C THR A 274 -9.07 15.05 -15.53
N ALA A 275 -8.92 15.69 -14.37
CA ALA A 275 -9.06 15.05 -13.07
C ALA A 275 -10.49 14.56 -12.83
N VAL A 276 -10.60 13.31 -12.39
CA VAL A 276 -11.87 12.68 -11.99
C VAL A 276 -11.79 12.31 -10.52
N PRO A 277 -12.87 12.48 -9.73
CA PRO A 277 -12.89 12.06 -8.34
C PRO A 277 -12.63 10.56 -8.18
N GLY A 278 -11.95 10.20 -7.10
CA GLY A 278 -11.65 8.80 -6.78
C GLY A 278 -10.65 8.70 -5.64
N SER A 279 -10.45 7.47 -5.14
CA SER A 279 -9.45 7.18 -4.12
C SER A 279 -8.43 6.18 -4.64
N SER A 280 -7.23 6.24 -4.07
CA SER A 280 -6.13 5.34 -4.37
C SER A 280 -5.66 4.66 -3.09
N THR A 281 -5.59 3.33 -3.12
CA THR A 281 -5.01 2.53 -2.04
C THR A 281 -3.56 2.20 -2.35
N ALA A 282 -2.69 2.30 -1.35
CA ALA A 282 -1.28 1.95 -1.50
C ALA A 282 -1.00 0.54 -1.00
N GLN A 283 -0.16 -0.18 -1.74
CA GLN A 283 0.36 -1.48 -1.38
C GLN A 283 1.87 -1.51 -1.61
N ALA A 284 2.61 -2.29 -0.82
CA ALA A 284 4.02 -2.51 -1.08
C ALA A 284 4.40 -3.97 -0.84
N GLN A 285 5.44 -4.41 -1.54
CA GLN A 285 6.00 -5.75 -1.42
C GLN A 285 7.50 -5.75 -1.72
N LEU A 286 8.21 -6.78 -1.26
CA LEU A 286 9.58 -7.01 -1.68
C LEU A 286 9.61 -7.48 -3.13
N TYR A 287 10.58 -6.99 -3.91
CA TYR A 287 10.72 -7.25 -5.35
C TYR A 287 11.98 -8.10 -5.64
N PRO A 288 11.94 -9.01 -6.62
CA PRO A 288 10.80 -9.35 -7.48
C PRO A 288 9.68 -10.08 -6.72
N PRO A 289 8.40 -9.79 -7.03
CA PRO A 289 7.26 -10.51 -6.47
C PRO A 289 7.36 -11.93 -6.99
N ASN A 290 7.59 -12.91 -6.13
CA ASN A 290 7.91 -14.30 -6.52
C ASN A 290 7.13 -14.77 -7.75
N PRO A 291 7.74 -14.79 -8.94
CA PRO A 291 7.11 -15.35 -10.11
C PRO A 291 7.85 -16.63 -10.49
N THR A 292 7.09 -17.61 -10.92
CA THR A 292 7.58 -18.56 -11.93
C THR A 292 8.25 -17.76 -13.06
N GLY A 293 9.59 -17.65 -13.03
CA GLY A 293 10.38 -16.96 -14.07
C GLY A 293 11.20 -15.73 -13.66
N ALA A 294 11.23 -15.27 -12.40
CA ALA A 294 12.23 -14.24 -12.02
C ALA A 294 13.64 -14.83 -12.01
N THR A 295 14.58 -14.12 -12.64
CA THR A 295 16.02 -14.44 -12.53
C THR A 295 16.66 -13.90 -11.26
N SER A 296 15.96 -13.02 -10.52
CA SER A 296 16.39 -12.52 -9.22
C SER A 296 15.55 -13.08 -8.09
N ILE A 297 16.19 -13.36 -6.95
CA ILE A 297 15.56 -14.00 -5.80
C ILE A 297 15.74 -13.07 -4.60
N PRO A 298 14.65 -12.52 -4.00
CA PRO A 298 14.76 -11.77 -2.76
C PRO A 298 15.05 -12.73 -1.61
N ARG A 299 15.76 -12.25 -0.59
CA ARG A 299 16.08 -13.06 0.60
C ARG A 299 14.84 -13.40 1.43
N PHE A 300 13.86 -12.51 1.41
CA PHE A 300 12.55 -12.64 2.06
C PHE A 300 11.49 -12.46 0.99
N ASN A 301 10.66 -13.46 0.77
CA ASN A 301 9.56 -13.33 -0.17
C ASN A 301 8.30 -12.90 0.59
N HIS A 302 7.99 -11.61 0.54
CA HIS A 302 6.73 -11.10 1.06
C HIS A 302 5.75 -10.92 -0.11
N PRO A 303 4.60 -11.64 -0.13
CA PRO A 303 3.57 -11.41 -1.13
C PRO A 303 3.03 -9.97 -1.03
N LEU A 304 2.35 -9.50 -2.09
CA LEU A 304 1.59 -8.25 -2.04
C LEU A 304 0.46 -8.39 -0.99
N ILE A 305 0.75 -8.01 0.24
CA ILE A 305 -0.19 -8.03 1.34
C ILE A 305 -0.05 -6.72 2.08
N ASN A 306 -1.13 -5.94 2.08
CA ASN A 306 -1.40 -5.08 3.20
C ASN A 306 -2.56 -5.71 3.97
N VAL A 307 -2.34 -5.99 5.25
CA VAL A 307 -3.41 -6.20 6.23
C VAL A 307 -3.40 -4.95 7.12
N PRO A 308 -4.18 -3.89 6.80
CA PRO A 308 -5.02 -3.66 5.61
C PRO A 308 -4.43 -2.62 4.62
N ALA A 309 -4.88 -2.66 3.36
CA ALA A 309 -4.58 -1.63 2.37
C ALA A 309 -5.26 -0.32 2.75
N ASP A 310 -4.47 0.73 2.94
CA ASP A 310 -4.94 2.04 3.37
C ASP A 310 -4.99 3.02 2.19
N VAL A 311 -5.93 3.95 2.27
CA VAL A 311 -6.12 4.99 1.26
C VAL A 311 -4.99 6.01 1.38
N LEU A 312 -4.18 6.12 0.32
CA LEU A 312 -3.07 7.07 0.25
C LEU A 312 -3.53 8.46 -0.20
N VAL A 313 -4.43 8.52 -1.19
CA VAL A 313 -4.95 9.79 -1.70
C VAL A 313 -6.41 9.64 -2.06
N THR A 314 -7.23 10.62 -1.70
CA THR A 314 -8.60 10.79 -2.17
C THR A 314 -8.71 12.13 -2.89
N ILE A 315 -9.22 12.09 -4.12
CA ILE A 315 -9.43 13.26 -4.96
C ILE A 315 -10.93 13.54 -5.04
N ASN A 316 -11.33 14.73 -4.63
CA ASN A 316 -12.71 15.21 -4.67
C ASN A 316 -12.90 16.27 -5.75
N LYS A 317 -14.10 16.28 -6.35
CA LYS A 317 -14.51 17.40 -7.21
C LYS A 317 -14.86 18.60 -6.33
N CYS A 318 -14.51 19.79 -6.80
CA CYS A 318 -15.01 21.01 -6.19
C CYS A 318 -16.44 21.27 -6.64
N THR A 319 -17.27 21.76 -5.73
CA THR A 319 -18.70 21.98 -5.96
C THR A 319 -19.09 23.42 -5.64
N THR A 320 -20.17 23.91 -6.24
CA THR A 320 -20.84 25.12 -5.78
C THR A 320 -22.19 24.75 -5.23
N ASN A 321 -22.46 25.16 -4.00
CA ASN A 321 -23.76 25.00 -3.38
C ASN A 321 -24.53 26.32 -3.52
N LEU A 322 -25.71 26.29 -4.12
CA LEU A 322 -26.55 27.47 -4.31
C LEU A 322 -27.82 27.34 -3.48
N LEU A 323 -28.20 28.41 -2.79
CA LEU A 323 -29.47 28.52 -2.09
C LEU A 323 -30.39 29.48 -2.85
N PHE A 324 -31.50 28.94 -3.32
CA PHE A 324 -32.66 29.73 -3.73
C PHE A 324 -33.56 29.92 -2.50
N PRO A 325 -33.52 31.09 -1.83
CA PRO A 325 -34.19 31.29 -0.55
C PRO A 325 -35.72 31.16 -0.63
N PHE A 326 -36.33 31.44 -1.79
CA PHE A 326 -37.78 31.32 -1.94
C PHE A 326 -38.20 31.11 -3.40
N LEU A 327 -38.77 29.94 -3.71
CA LEU A 327 -39.43 29.67 -4.99
C LEU A 327 -40.88 29.23 -4.73
N THR A 328 -41.78 29.60 -5.64
CA THR A 328 -43.18 29.17 -5.57
C THR A 328 -43.84 29.03 -6.93
N ASN A 329 -44.68 28.02 -7.05
CA ASN A 329 -45.70 27.84 -8.09
C ASN A 329 -47.01 27.33 -7.46
N ALA A 330 -47.23 27.72 -6.20
CA ALA A 330 -48.32 27.18 -5.38
C ALA A 330 -49.67 27.37 -6.08
N VAL A 331 -50.45 26.30 -6.07
CA VAL A 331 -51.76 26.28 -6.74
C VAL A 331 -52.70 27.27 -6.04
N GLY A 332 -53.36 28.13 -6.82
CA GLY A 332 -54.39 29.07 -6.33
C GLY A 332 -53.94 30.52 -6.13
N VAL A 333 -52.62 30.81 -6.16
CA VAL A 333 -52.09 32.19 -6.02
C VAL A 333 -51.62 32.82 -7.34
N GLY A 334 -51.45 32.02 -8.40
CA GLY A 334 -51.16 32.55 -9.76
C GLY A 334 -49.71 33.04 -9.96
N PHE A 335 -48.78 32.60 -9.12
CA PHE A 335 -47.35 32.83 -9.28
C PHE A 335 -46.68 31.57 -9.86
N ASP A 336 -45.63 31.77 -10.64
CA ASP A 336 -44.67 30.73 -11.02
C ASP A 336 -43.26 31.29 -10.94
N SER A 337 -42.29 30.43 -10.64
CA SER A 337 -40.88 30.82 -10.54
C SER A 337 -40.10 30.20 -11.69
N GLY A 338 -39.33 30.99 -12.43
CA GLY A 338 -38.23 30.51 -13.24
C GLY A 338 -36.98 30.36 -12.38
N MET A 339 -36.21 29.30 -12.63
CA MET A 339 -34.87 29.15 -12.07
C MET A 339 -33.86 28.93 -13.18
N ALA A 340 -32.69 29.56 -13.06
CA ALA A 340 -31.55 29.34 -13.91
C ALA A 340 -30.30 29.06 -13.06
N ILE A 341 -29.49 28.12 -13.51
CA ILE A 341 -28.18 27.79 -12.96
C ILE A 341 -27.18 27.88 -14.11
N VAL A 342 -26.19 28.75 -13.97
CA VAL A 342 -25.18 29.02 -14.99
C VAL A 342 -23.84 28.47 -14.52
N ASN A 343 -23.12 27.81 -15.42
CA ASN A 343 -21.74 27.40 -15.20
C ASN A 343 -20.81 28.45 -15.82
N THR A 344 -20.23 29.29 -14.97
CA THR A 344 -19.41 30.43 -15.39
C THR A 344 -17.92 30.10 -15.52
N SER A 345 -17.54 28.82 -15.45
CA SER A 345 -16.14 28.38 -15.59
C SER A 345 -15.49 28.66 -16.97
N GLN A 346 -16.28 29.10 -17.95
CA GLN A 346 -15.77 29.69 -19.19
C GLN A 346 -15.71 31.21 -19.02
N ASP A 347 -14.56 31.72 -18.62
CA ASP A 347 -14.34 33.13 -18.33
C ASP A 347 -13.01 33.65 -18.95
N PRO A 348 -12.79 34.98 -19.01
CA PRO A 348 -11.58 35.56 -19.56
C PRO A 348 -10.39 35.57 -18.59
N TYR A 349 -10.52 35.01 -17.39
CA TYR A 349 -9.52 35.04 -16.32
C TYR A 349 -8.65 33.79 -16.25
N GLY A 350 -8.83 32.86 -17.19
CA GLY A 350 -8.01 31.66 -17.30
C GLY A 350 -8.47 30.50 -16.41
N THR A 351 -9.69 30.56 -15.90
CA THR A 351 -10.31 29.42 -15.21
C THR A 351 -10.36 28.21 -16.13
N VAL A 352 -10.07 27.03 -15.57
CA VAL A 352 -10.18 25.76 -16.31
C VAL A 352 -11.68 25.45 -16.52
N PRO A 353 -12.14 25.29 -17.77
CA PRO A 353 -13.54 24.96 -18.05
C PRO A 353 -13.97 23.66 -17.38
N GLN A 354 -15.07 23.70 -16.64
CA GLN A 354 -15.64 22.54 -15.94
C GLN A 354 -16.99 22.18 -16.56
N THR A 355 -17.37 20.91 -16.44
CA THR A 355 -18.70 20.42 -16.84
C THR A 355 -19.26 19.52 -15.74
N GLY A 356 -20.53 19.67 -15.43
CA GLY A 356 -21.20 18.88 -14.39
C GLY A 356 -22.70 19.11 -14.33
N THR A 357 -23.41 18.23 -13.65
CA THR A 357 -24.84 18.37 -13.34
C THR A 357 -25.03 19.21 -12.07
N ALA A 358 -26.26 19.67 -11.83
CA ALA A 358 -26.69 20.17 -10.53
C ALA A 358 -27.78 19.27 -9.96
N THR A 359 -27.70 18.94 -8.68
CA THR A 359 -28.76 18.20 -7.96
C THR A 359 -29.53 19.16 -7.07
N LEU A 360 -30.84 19.24 -7.30
CA LEU A 360 -31.78 20.15 -6.65
C LEU A 360 -32.50 19.45 -5.51
N TYR A 361 -32.32 19.97 -4.29
CA TYR A 361 -32.97 19.52 -3.07
C TYR A 361 -34.04 20.54 -2.69
N PHE A 362 -35.31 20.10 -2.69
CA PHE A 362 -36.47 20.95 -2.41
C PHE A 362 -36.92 20.79 -0.97
N TYR A 363 -37.20 21.93 -0.32
CA TYR A 363 -37.65 21.96 1.07
C TYR A 363 -38.84 22.90 1.20
N GLY A 364 -39.97 22.37 1.66
CA GLY A 364 -41.21 23.14 1.80
C GLY A 364 -42.45 22.32 1.47
N THR A 365 -43.57 23.01 1.24
CA THR A 365 -44.83 22.37 0.86
C THR A 365 -44.75 21.84 -0.56
N ALA A 366 -45.28 20.63 -0.79
CA ALA A 366 -45.25 19.93 -2.08
C ALA A 366 -43.84 19.75 -2.68
N ALA A 367 -42.81 19.63 -1.83
CA ALA A 367 -41.47 19.24 -2.27
C ALA A 367 -41.49 17.84 -2.92
N PRO A 368 -40.82 17.63 -4.08
CA PRO A 368 -40.61 16.31 -4.65
C PRO A 368 -39.95 15.34 -3.65
N ALA A 369 -40.37 14.07 -3.66
CA ALA A 369 -39.85 13.06 -2.74
C ALA A 369 -38.38 12.69 -3.00
N ALA A 370 -37.90 12.89 -4.22
CA ALA A 370 -36.52 12.67 -4.61
C ALA A 370 -35.89 13.96 -5.16
N PRO A 371 -34.57 14.18 -4.96
CA PRO A 371 -33.87 15.31 -5.58
C PRO A 371 -33.96 15.25 -7.10
N VAL A 372 -34.08 16.42 -7.73
CA VAL A 372 -34.12 16.53 -9.19
C VAL A 372 -32.72 16.83 -9.71
N THR A 373 -32.22 16.04 -10.67
CA THR A 373 -30.90 16.28 -11.26
C THR A 373 -31.04 16.89 -12.64
N THR A 374 -30.31 17.98 -12.90
CA THR A 374 -30.29 18.63 -14.21
C THR A 374 -29.53 17.77 -15.22
N PRO A 375 -29.72 18.00 -16.53
CA PRO A 375 -28.74 17.62 -17.54
C PRO A 375 -27.35 18.23 -17.22
N SER A 376 -26.31 17.70 -17.84
CA SER A 376 -24.95 18.23 -17.71
C SER A 376 -24.89 19.68 -18.22
N ILE A 377 -24.35 20.58 -17.40
CA ILE A 377 -24.17 22.00 -17.70
C ILE A 377 -22.70 22.22 -18.08
N ALA A 378 -22.46 22.41 -19.37
CA ALA A 378 -21.12 22.69 -19.90
C ALA A 378 -20.60 24.07 -19.46
N ALA A 379 -19.30 24.29 -19.55
CA ALA A 379 -18.69 25.60 -19.27
C ALA A 379 -19.29 26.69 -20.18
N GLY A 380 -19.70 27.81 -19.60
CA GLY A 380 -20.39 28.92 -20.28
C GLY A 380 -21.86 28.65 -20.60
N ALA A 381 -22.39 27.46 -20.28
CA ALA A 381 -23.79 27.11 -20.50
C ALA A 381 -24.64 27.32 -19.23
N HIS A 382 -25.96 27.23 -19.40
CA HIS A 382 -26.92 27.34 -18.31
C HIS A 382 -28.00 26.26 -18.41
N TYR A 383 -28.53 25.87 -17.26
CA TYR A 383 -29.79 25.18 -17.12
C TYR A 383 -30.85 26.20 -16.73
N ALA A 384 -32.01 26.19 -17.40
CA ALA A 384 -33.15 27.02 -17.02
C ALA A 384 -34.44 26.19 -17.08
N ALA A 385 -35.33 26.38 -16.11
CA ALA A 385 -36.61 25.70 -16.07
C ALA A 385 -37.66 26.51 -15.28
N SER A 386 -38.93 26.35 -15.65
CA SER A 386 -40.05 26.82 -14.83
C SER A 386 -40.29 25.84 -13.69
N LEU A 387 -40.49 26.34 -12.48
CA LEU A 387 -40.74 25.54 -11.28
C LEU A 387 -41.97 24.66 -11.46
N SER A 388 -43.02 25.16 -12.13
CA SER A 388 -44.21 24.38 -12.57
C SER A 388 -43.89 23.11 -13.35
N THR A 389 -42.75 23.04 -14.02
CA THR A 389 -42.30 21.83 -14.74
C THR A 389 -41.46 20.89 -13.88
N VAL A 390 -40.75 21.42 -12.88
CA VAL A 390 -39.75 20.69 -12.08
C VAL A 390 -40.33 20.17 -10.77
N ALA A 391 -41.17 20.97 -10.11
CA ALA A 391 -41.79 20.68 -8.82
C ALA A 391 -43.20 21.31 -8.75
N PRO A 392 -44.24 20.69 -9.37
CA PRO A 392 -45.58 21.26 -9.43
C PRO A 392 -46.20 21.51 -8.04
N GLY A 393 -46.72 22.72 -7.81
CA GLY A 393 -47.40 23.12 -6.57
C GLY A 393 -46.47 23.42 -5.37
N PHE A 394 -45.16 23.38 -5.57
CA PHE A 394 -44.13 23.71 -4.61
C PHE A 394 -44.18 25.16 -4.08
N GLN A 395 -43.86 25.29 -2.80
CA GLN A 395 -43.48 26.55 -2.17
C GLN A 395 -42.47 26.29 -1.06
N GLY A 396 -41.36 27.02 -1.08
CA GLY A 396 -40.27 26.85 -0.11
C GLY A 396 -38.93 27.29 -0.67
N TYR A 397 -37.85 26.66 -0.22
CA TYR A 397 -36.48 26.94 -0.67
C TYR A 397 -35.85 25.74 -1.37
N VAL A 398 -34.83 26.00 -2.19
CA VAL A 398 -34.11 24.96 -2.93
C VAL A 398 -32.61 25.11 -2.71
N ILE A 399 -31.93 24.00 -2.42
CA ILE A 399 -30.48 23.92 -2.44
C ILE A 399 -30.05 23.17 -3.69
N ALA A 400 -29.25 23.80 -4.55
CA ALA A 400 -28.66 23.16 -5.71
C ALA A 400 -27.18 22.87 -5.46
N ILE A 401 -26.79 21.60 -5.54
CA ILE A 401 -25.39 21.17 -5.47
C ILE A 401 -24.89 21.03 -6.90
N CYS A 402 -24.07 21.98 -7.34
CA CYS A 402 -23.46 21.98 -8.66
C CYS A 402 -22.16 21.18 -8.62
N GLN A 403 -22.03 20.17 -9.48
CA GLN A 403 -20.80 19.40 -9.64
C GLN A 403 -19.75 20.16 -10.46
N PHE A 404 -19.58 21.46 -10.19
CA PHE A 404 -18.60 22.40 -10.75
C PHE A 404 -18.51 23.62 -9.81
N GLN A 405 -17.37 24.33 -9.80
CA GLN A 405 -17.01 25.33 -8.78
C GLN A 405 -17.53 26.76 -9.04
N TYR A 406 -17.94 27.07 -10.27
CA TYR A 406 -18.32 28.44 -10.68
C TYR A 406 -19.80 28.52 -11.05
N GLY A 407 -20.64 27.93 -10.21
CA GLY A 407 -22.10 27.98 -10.37
C GLY A 407 -22.70 29.28 -9.86
N HIS A 408 -23.57 29.89 -10.66
CA HIS A 408 -24.39 31.03 -10.23
C HIS A 408 -25.85 30.75 -10.53
N GLY A 409 -26.71 31.11 -9.58
CA GLY A 409 -28.15 30.92 -9.71
C GLY A 409 -28.86 32.25 -9.87
N PHE A 410 -29.90 32.27 -10.69
CA PHE A 410 -30.87 33.36 -10.76
C PHE A 410 -32.27 32.77 -10.67
N ALA A 411 -33.13 33.41 -9.90
CA ALA A 411 -34.54 33.08 -9.85
C ALA A 411 -35.37 34.29 -10.23
N PHE A 412 -36.48 34.00 -10.88
CA PHE A 412 -37.42 35.00 -11.35
C PHE A 412 -38.82 34.56 -10.98
N ILE A 413 -39.48 35.30 -10.10
CA ILE A 413 -40.86 35.04 -9.69
C ILE A 413 -41.73 35.98 -10.49
N THR A 414 -42.67 35.42 -11.24
CA THR A 414 -43.68 36.17 -11.97
C THR A 414 -45.06 35.76 -11.51
N GLY A 415 -45.96 36.73 -11.41
CA GLY A 415 -47.36 36.44 -11.12
C GLY A 415 -48.28 37.62 -11.36
N LYS A 416 -49.55 37.27 -11.54
CA LYS A 416 -50.64 38.22 -11.72
C LYS A 416 -50.93 38.92 -10.40
N TYR A 417 -50.63 40.21 -10.30
CA TYR A 417 -51.24 40.99 -9.24
C TYR A 417 -52.71 41.27 -9.62
N ASN A 418 -53.63 40.48 -9.06
CA ASN A 418 -55.08 40.50 -9.23
C ASN A 418 -55.60 40.15 -10.63
N SER A 419 -56.23 38.98 -10.78
CA SER A 419 -57.67 38.83 -11.13
C SER A 419 -58.38 39.97 -11.93
N GLY A 420 -57.72 40.59 -12.93
CA GLY A 420 -58.20 41.74 -13.70
C GLY A 420 -57.23 42.94 -13.93
N SER A 421 -55.94 42.89 -13.56
CA SER A 421 -54.99 44.02 -13.71
C SER A 421 -54.15 43.96 -15.00
N VAL A 422 -53.66 45.14 -15.44
CA VAL A 422 -52.84 45.38 -16.66
C VAL A 422 -51.32 45.25 -16.39
N TYR A 423 -50.92 44.89 -15.16
CA TYR A 423 -49.52 44.78 -14.77
C TYR A 423 -49.21 43.40 -14.16
N ASP A 424 -48.23 42.71 -14.75
CA ASP A 424 -47.58 41.54 -14.16
C ASP A 424 -46.51 42.02 -13.17
N VAL A 425 -46.51 41.49 -11.94
CA VAL A 425 -45.41 41.75 -11.00
C VAL A 425 -44.33 40.71 -11.21
N ALA A 426 -43.09 41.18 -11.24
CA ALA A 426 -41.92 40.37 -11.44
C ALA A 426 -40.86 40.76 -10.42
N GLU A 427 -40.30 39.76 -9.75
CA GLU A 427 -39.15 39.91 -8.85
C GLU A 427 -38.07 38.94 -9.28
N GLY A 428 -36.84 39.45 -9.44
CA GLY A 428 -35.68 38.65 -9.77
C GLY A 428 -34.64 38.75 -8.65
N TYR A 429 -34.06 37.62 -8.25
CA TYR A 429 -33.00 37.61 -7.24
C TYR A 429 -31.90 36.59 -7.60
N LEU A 430 -30.69 36.84 -7.09
CA LEU A 430 -29.56 35.90 -7.21
C LEU A 430 -29.62 34.84 -6.13
N ALA A 431 -29.32 33.59 -6.48
CA ALA A 431 -29.13 32.53 -5.50
C ALA A 431 -27.90 32.83 -4.64
N LEU A 432 -27.98 32.53 -3.36
CA LEU A 432 -26.87 32.73 -2.43
C LEU A 432 -25.89 31.57 -2.59
N VAL A 433 -24.60 31.88 -2.70
CA VAL A 433 -23.55 30.86 -2.67
C VAL A 433 -23.35 30.40 -1.23
N ILE A 434 -23.50 29.11 -1.00
CA ILE A 434 -23.18 28.46 0.27
C ILE A 434 -21.73 27.99 0.19
N PRO A 435 -20.88 28.28 1.20
CA PRO A 435 -19.51 27.78 1.23
C PRO A 435 -19.47 26.27 1.00
N ASP A 436 -18.63 25.83 0.06
CA ASP A 436 -18.40 24.41 -0.17
C ASP A 436 -17.72 23.80 1.06
N THR A 437 -18.27 22.68 1.52
CA THR A 437 -17.80 21.95 2.70
C THR A 437 -16.41 21.36 2.48
N ALA A 438 -15.97 21.20 1.22
CA ALA A 438 -14.60 20.83 0.87
C ALA A 438 -13.55 21.82 1.40
N PHE A 439 -13.90 23.10 1.56
CA PHE A 439 -13.01 24.13 2.10
C PHE A 439 -13.10 24.29 3.63
N ASN A 440 -14.00 23.55 4.28
CA ASN A 440 -14.29 23.62 5.71
C ASN A 440 -14.28 22.25 6.40
N ASN A 441 -13.43 21.34 5.92
CA ASN A 441 -13.24 20.00 6.49
C ASN A 441 -14.57 19.21 6.68
N GLY A 442 -15.50 19.36 5.73
CA GLY A 442 -16.81 18.70 5.76
C GLY A 442 -17.89 19.41 6.60
N VAL A 443 -17.61 20.58 7.19
CA VAL A 443 -18.56 21.31 8.03
C VAL A 443 -19.13 22.53 7.29
N ARG A 444 -20.43 22.77 7.41
CA ARG A 444 -21.07 23.99 6.90
C ARG A 444 -20.83 25.13 7.89
N GLY A 445 -20.06 26.13 7.50
CA GLY A 445 -19.93 27.37 8.27
C GLY A 445 -21.29 28.07 8.40
N ALA A 446 -21.61 28.56 9.61
CA ALA A 446 -22.86 29.27 9.88
C ALA A 446 -22.93 30.66 9.24
N ASP A 447 -21.78 31.24 8.87
CA ASP A 447 -21.67 32.57 8.27
C ASP A 447 -20.69 32.58 7.06
N PRO A 448 -21.15 32.95 5.85
CA PRO A 448 -20.28 33.13 4.69
C PRO A 448 -19.46 34.44 4.72
N ILE A 449 -19.81 35.43 5.55
CA ILE A 449 -19.18 36.77 5.60
C ILE A 449 -17.80 36.74 6.26
N GLY A 450 -17.54 35.78 7.15
CA GLY A 450 -16.24 35.64 7.81
C GLY A 450 -15.13 35.00 6.96
N HIS A 451 -15.47 34.41 5.80
CA HIS A 451 -14.53 33.68 4.95
C HIS A 451 -14.14 34.52 3.73
N VAL A 452 -13.48 35.64 3.98
CA VAL A 452 -12.85 36.46 2.94
C VAL A 452 -11.78 35.60 2.25
N GLY A 453 -12.05 35.14 1.02
CA GLY A 453 -11.00 34.64 0.12
C GLY A 453 -10.72 33.13 0.06
N ASN A 454 -11.42 32.26 0.79
CA ASN A 454 -11.17 30.81 0.72
C ASN A 454 -12.21 30.05 -0.14
N GLY A 455 -12.13 30.22 -1.46
CA GLY A 455 -12.36 29.12 -2.40
C GLY A 455 -13.77 28.82 -2.92
N SER A 456 -14.84 29.51 -2.50
CA SER A 456 -16.19 29.29 -3.07
C SER A 456 -16.43 29.87 -4.46
N GLY A 457 -15.40 30.37 -5.13
CA GLY A 457 -15.48 30.87 -6.50
C GLY A 457 -15.95 32.32 -6.63
N GLU A 458 -16.88 32.81 -5.80
CA GLU A 458 -17.26 34.24 -5.69
C GLU A 458 -18.34 34.41 -4.62
N ASN A 459 -17.97 34.80 -3.40
CA ASN A 459 -18.95 35.39 -2.47
C ASN A 459 -19.00 36.88 -2.79
N LEU A 460 -19.91 37.28 -3.69
CA LEU A 460 -20.27 38.69 -3.79
C LEU A 460 -21.04 39.03 -2.51
N GLY A 461 -20.32 39.68 -1.58
CA GLY A 461 -20.94 40.28 -0.40
C GLY A 461 -22.04 41.23 -0.86
N ASN A 462 -23.28 40.95 -0.45
CA ASN A 462 -24.39 41.88 -0.61
C ASN A 462 -24.29 43.01 0.41
#